data_AF-A0A6C0HND5-F1
#
_entry.id   AF-A0A6C0HND5-F1
#
_cell.length_a   1.000
_cell.length_b   1.000
_cell.length_c   1.000
_cell.angle_alpha   90.00
_cell.angle_beta   90.00
_cell.angle_gamma   90.00
#
_symmetry.space_group_name_H-M   'P 1'
#
loop_
_entity.id
_entity.type
_entity.pdbx_description
1 polymer ?
#
loop_
_entity_poly.entity_id
_entity_poly.type
_entity_poly.pdbx_seq_one_letter_code
_entity_poly.pdbx_strand_id
1 'polypeptide(L)'
;MVVFKPFKYNCYLLHMYKYILYTGIGSNDSGLHSKEEFLDIMKNAQNHYCEMTFLGFDMEYKDYLLPADFKKFSLDEWLDYTGARYYDL
;
A
#
# COMPACT_ATOMS: atom_id res chain seq x y z
N MET A 1 -0.40 7.75 -41.99
CA MET A 1 0.90 7.17 -41.57
C MET A 1 1.23 7.78 -40.22
N VAL A 2 0.97 7.05 -39.13
CA VAL A 2 1.21 7.57 -37.77
C VAL A 2 2.67 7.28 -37.42
N VAL A 3 3.46 8.34 -37.29
CA VAL A 3 4.86 8.25 -36.91
C VAL A 3 4.93 8.04 -35.40
N PHE A 4 5.23 6.81 -34.97
CA PHE A 4 5.59 6.53 -33.58
C PHE A 4 6.95 7.15 -33.29
N LYS A 5 6.99 8.18 -32.45
CA LYS A 5 8.25 8.60 -31.82
C LYS A 5 8.59 7.57 -30.75
N PRO A 6 9.81 6.99 -30.73
CA PRO A 6 10.22 6.16 -29.62
C PRO A 6 10.33 7.05 -28.38
N PHE A 7 9.50 6.80 -27.37
CA PHE A 7 9.76 7.29 -26.03
C PHE A 7 11.07 6.66 -25.59
N LYS A 8 12.15 7.47 -25.53
CA LYS A 8 13.38 7.10 -24.84
C LYS A 8 13.04 6.97 -23.37
N TYR A 9 12.65 5.77 -22.93
CA TYR A 9 12.70 5.42 -21.52
C TYR A 9 14.18 5.48 -21.14
N ASN A 10 14.53 6.53 -20.40
CA ASN A 10 15.88 6.77 -19.95
C ASN A 10 16.14 5.75 -18.83
N CYS A 11 16.70 4.59 -19.17
CA CYS A 11 16.98 3.46 -18.27
C CYS A 11 18.06 3.75 -17.20
N TYR A 12 18.32 5.02 -16.89
CA TYR A 12 19.38 5.47 -15.98
C TYR A 12 18.84 6.01 -14.64
N LEU A 13 17.52 5.92 -14.38
CA LEU A 13 16.92 6.14 -13.06
C LEU A 13 16.53 4.80 -12.43
N LEU A 14 17.47 3.85 -12.40
CA LEU A 14 17.32 2.52 -11.82
C LEU A 14 18.32 2.33 -10.67
N HIS A 15 18.56 3.41 -9.93
CA HIS A 15 19.36 3.37 -8.71
C HIS A 15 18.41 3.06 -7.54
N MET A 16 18.40 1.80 -7.07
CA MET A 16 17.95 1.37 -5.73
C MET A 16 16.48 1.61 -5.34
N TYR A 17 15.52 1.34 -6.22
CA TYR A 17 14.11 1.56 -5.90
C TYR A 17 13.57 0.43 -5.01
N LYS A 18 13.64 0.64 -3.70
CA LYS A 18 12.79 -0.03 -2.73
C LYS A 18 11.35 0.47 -2.92
N TYR A 19 10.43 -0.42 -3.30
CA TYR A 19 9.02 -0.05 -3.47
C TYR A 19 8.09 -1.11 -2.92
N ILE A 20 6.86 -0.69 -2.64
CA ILE A 20 5.77 -1.52 -2.16
C ILE A 20 4.72 -1.60 -3.26
N LEU A 21 4.42 -2.81 -3.71
CA LEU A 21 3.28 -3.09 -4.57
C LEU A 21 2.04 -3.28 -3.69
N TYR A 22 1.10 -2.35 -3.76
CA TYR A 22 -0.18 -2.37 -3.06
C TYR A 22 -1.26 -1.82 -3.99
N THR A 23 -2.32 -2.59 -4.19
CA THR A 23 -3.43 -2.27 -5.12
C THR A 23 -4.78 -2.16 -4.41
N GLY A 24 -4.77 -2.08 -3.08
CA GLY A 24 -5.97 -1.94 -2.27
C GLY A 24 -6.49 -0.50 -2.23
N ILE A 25 -7.42 -0.26 -1.30
CA ILE A 25 -8.05 1.04 -1.09
C ILE A 25 -6.99 2.12 -0.81
N GLY A 26 -7.12 3.26 -1.49
CA GLY A 26 -6.19 4.39 -1.38
C GLY A 26 -4.95 4.29 -2.27
N SER A 27 -4.77 3.21 -3.03
CA SER A 27 -3.68 3.08 -4.00
C SER A 27 -3.84 4.04 -5.19
N ASN A 28 -2.70 4.42 -5.79
CA ASN A 28 -2.64 5.07 -7.10
C ASN A 28 -2.84 4.03 -8.24
N ASP A 29 -3.01 4.52 -9.47
CA ASP A 29 -3.27 3.68 -10.67
C ASP A 29 -2.16 2.67 -10.98
N SER A 30 -0.92 2.96 -10.54
CA SER A 30 0.21 2.07 -10.79
C SER A 30 0.34 0.94 -9.75
N GLY A 31 -0.25 1.12 -8.56
CA GLY A 31 -0.06 0.21 -7.43
C GLY A 31 1.34 0.27 -6.80
N LEU A 32 2.24 1.10 -7.30
CA LEU A 32 3.62 1.21 -6.83
C LEU A 32 3.75 2.41 -5.90
N HIS A 33 4.31 2.18 -4.72
CA HIS A 33 4.44 3.18 -3.66
C HIS A 33 5.83 3.13 -3.03
N SER A 34 6.35 4.29 -2.66
CA SER A 34 7.41 4.37 -1.66
C SER A 34 6.91 3.88 -0.29
N LYS A 35 7.84 3.63 0.63
CA LYS A 35 7.49 3.26 2.01
C LYS A 35 6.64 4.35 2.66
N GLU A 36 6.99 5.61 2.45
CA GLU A 36 6.32 6.76 3.04
C GLU A 36 4.90 6.92 2.49
N GLU A 37 4.71 6.79 1.17
CA GLU A 37 3.39 6.82 0.53
C GLU A 37 2.49 5.69 1.03
N PHE A 38 3.03 4.46 1.10
CA PHE A 38 2.28 3.33 1.62
C PHE A 38 1.83 3.54 3.08
N LEU A 39 2.73 4.01 3.94
CA LEU A 39 2.40 4.28 5.34
C LEU A 39 1.37 5.42 5.48
N ASP A 40 1.38 6.40 4.58
CA ASP A 40 0.37 7.47 4.58
C ASP A 40 -1.02 6.95 4.18
N ILE A 41 -1.08 6.06 3.18
CA ILE A 41 -2.31 5.34 2.84
C ILE A 41 -2.81 4.56 4.06
N MET A 42 -1.92 3.82 4.75
CA MET A 42 -2.29 3.02 5.92
C MET A 42 -2.78 3.85 7.11
N LYS A 43 -2.25 5.07 7.33
CA LYS A 43 -2.76 5.97 8.38
C LYS A 43 -4.24 6.33 8.18
N ASN A 44 -4.67 6.40 6.93
CA ASN A 44 -6.06 6.71 6.58
C ASN A 44 -6.95 5.47 6.54
N ALA A 45 -6.38 4.27 6.70
CA ALA A 45 -7.11 3.02 6.63
C ALA A 45 -8.26 2.96 7.65
N GLN A 46 -8.08 3.48 8.87
CA GLN A 46 -9.10 3.50 9.92
C GLN A 46 -10.44 4.10 9.45
N ASN A 47 -10.40 5.13 8.58
CA ASN A 47 -11.61 5.75 8.05
C ASN A 47 -12.44 4.76 7.21
N HIS A 48 -11.78 3.89 6.45
CA HIS A 48 -12.43 2.85 5.66
C HIS A 48 -12.97 1.70 6.54
N TYR A 49 -12.36 1.45 7.69
CA TYR A 49 -12.77 0.37 8.59
C TYR A 49 -13.89 0.76 9.56
N CYS A 50 -14.01 2.03 9.94
CA CYS A 50 -15.13 2.52 10.74
C CYS A 50 -16.49 2.20 10.08
N GLU A 51 -16.56 2.25 8.76
CA GLU A 51 -17.75 1.86 8.00
C GLU A 51 -18.08 0.36 8.16
N MET A 52 -17.06 -0.50 8.17
CA MET A 52 -17.23 -1.94 8.35
C MET A 52 -17.60 -2.31 9.80
N THR A 53 -16.97 -1.69 10.79
CA THR A 53 -17.33 -1.90 12.21
C THR A 53 -18.77 -1.43 12.49
N PHE A 54 -19.21 -0.33 11.88
CA PHE A 54 -20.61 0.13 12.00
C PHE A 54 -21.63 -0.92 11.50
N LEU A 55 -21.25 -1.74 10.52
CA LEU A 55 -22.06 -2.84 10.00
C LEU A 55 -22.01 -4.11 10.88
N GLY A 56 -21.32 -4.07 12.02
CA GLY A 56 -21.23 -5.17 12.99
C GLY A 56 -20.17 -6.21 12.67
N PHE A 57 -19.20 -5.90 11.80
CA PHE A 57 -18.05 -6.78 11.56
C PHE A 57 -16.96 -6.53 12.62
N ASP A 58 -16.80 -7.47 13.54
CA ASP A 58 -15.62 -7.56 14.40
C ASP A 58 -14.45 -8.10 13.57
N MET A 59 -13.42 -7.28 13.41
CA MET A 59 -12.23 -7.64 12.66
C MET A 59 -11.07 -7.83 13.62
N GLU A 60 -10.73 -9.09 13.85
CA GLU A 60 -9.52 -9.48 14.55
C GLU A 60 -8.47 -9.90 13.52
N TYR A 61 -7.24 -9.49 13.75
CA TYR A 61 -6.10 -9.95 12.96
C TYR A 61 -5.00 -10.38 13.91
N LYS A 62 -4.70 -11.67 13.95
CA LYS A 62 -3.82 -12.27 14.97
C LYS A 62 -4.33 -11.85 16.37
N ASP A 63 -3.50 -11.21 17.18
CA ASP A 63 -3.85 -10.72 18.51
C ASP A 63 -4.26 -9.22 18.53
N TYR A 64 -4.55 -8.64 17.37
CA TYR A 64 -4.94 -7.23 17.24
C TYR A 64 -6.44 -7.04 17.12
N LEU A 65 -6.96 -6.04 17.83
CA LEU A 65 -8.34 -5.58 17.70
C LEU A 65 -8.41 -4.41 16.70
N LEU A 66 -8.99 -4.66 15.53
CA LEU A 66 -9.07 -3.66 14.47
C LEU A 66 -10.38 -2.85 14.56
N PRO A 67 -10.36 -1.56 14.17
CA PRO A 67 -9.22 -0.80 13.65
C PRO A 67 -8.36 -0.15 14.75
N ALA A 68 -8.70 -0.34 16.04
CA ALA A 68 -8.08 0.37 17.16
C ALA A 68 -6.56 0.19 17.26
N ASP A 69 -6.08 -0.97 16.83
CA ASP A 69 -4.67 -1.36 16.93
C ASP A 69 -3.82 -1.09 15.68
N PHE A 70 -4.37 -0.51 14.60
CA PHE A 70 -3.59 -0.17 13.41
C PHE A 70 -2.38 0.73 13.70
N LYS A 71 -2.49 1.60 14.69
CA LYS A 71 -1.37 2.46 15.15
C LYS A 71 -0.17 1.68 15.71
N LYS A 72 -0.34 0.39 16.03
CA LYS A 72 0.70 -0.49 16.57
C LYS A 72 1.40 -1.29 15.47
N PHE A 73 0.86 -1.32 14.25
CA PHE A 73 1.44 -2.11 13.17
C PHE A 73 2.79 -1.54 12.73
N SER A 74 3.77 -2.43 12.67
CA SER A 74 5.02 -2.25 11.95
C SER A 74 4.80 -2.31 10.43
N LEU A 75 5.84 -1.98 9.65
CA LEU A 75 5.77 -2.10 8.20
C LEU A 75 5.47 -3.55 7.77
N ASP A 76 6.16 -4.52 8.36
CA ASP A 76 6.00 -5.93 7.99
C ASP A 76 4.58 -6.43 8.30
N GLU A 77 4.00 -5.98 9.41
CA GLU A 77 2.61 -6.30 9.76
C GLU A 77 1.62 -5.67 8.79
N TRP A 78 1.88 -4.45 8.32
CA TRP A 78 1.07 -3.85 7.26
C TRP A 78 1.18 -4.61 5.94
N LEU A 79 2.40 -5.03 5.55
CA LEU A 79 2.61 -5.81 4.33
C LEU A 79 1.87 -7.15 4.40
N ASP A 80 1.98 -7.86 5.53
CA ASP A 80 1.30 -9.14 5.77
C ASP A 80 -0.22 -8.98 5.77
N TYR A 81 -0.73 -8.00 6.52
CA TYR A 81 -2.16 -7.74 6.65
C TYR A 81 -2.83 -7.32 5.33
N THR A 82 -2.17 -6.46 4.55
CA THR A 82 -2.71 -5.96 3.27
C THR A 82 -2.43 -6.89 2.09
N GLY A 83 -1.54 -7.86 2.27
CA GLY A 83 -0.98 -8.66 1.17
C GLY A 83 -0.06 -7.87 0.25
N ALA A 84 0.40 -6.68 0.65
CA ALA A 84 1.33 -5.87 -0.12
C ALA A 84 2.73 -6.52 -0.17
N ARG A 85 3.46 -6.26 -1.25
CA ARG A 85 4.79 -6.85 -1.46
C ARG A 85 5.87 -5.79 -1.49
N TYR A 86 6.88 -5.97 -0.64
CA TYR A 86 8.09 -5.16 -0.65
C TYR A 86 9.11 -5.73 -1.63
N TYR A 87 9.63 -4.88 -2.50
CA TYR A 87 10.69 -5.20 -3.44
C TYR A 87 11.92 -4.37 -3.10
N ASP A 88 13.03 -5.07 -2.84
CA ASP A 88 14.36 -4.50 -2.66
C ASP A 88 15.22 -5.06 -3.79
N LEU A 89 15.51 -4.24 -4.80
CA LEU A 89 16.30 -4.60 -5.98
C LEU A 89 17.77 -4.24 -5.80
#